data_AF-A0A965TL22-F1
#
_entry.id   AF-A0A965TL22-F1
#
_cell.length_a   1.000
_cell.length_b   1.000
_cell.length_c   1.000
_cell.angle_alpha   90.00
_cell.angle_beta   90.00
_cell.angle_gamma   90.00
#
_symmetry.space_group_name_H-M   'P 1'
#
loop_
_entity.id
_entity.type
_entity.pdbx_description
1 polymer ?
#
loop_
_entity_poly.entity_id
_entity_poly.type
_entity_poly.pdbx_seq_one_letter_code
_entity_poly.pdbx_strand_id
1 'polypeptide(L)'
;MQFHQDEWIITFAEMDAIIEKAGLQRGSLDVLPPLVTASGLTAPLTDGQEQQPLSEGENHRQLLEACLSVLANPKRVVRLHYTVADSTISRSILATSDVLPGIWVSLAGSTDPFRLSLRSDPELRFLVHDILAAETAVHPTQIGCDFSTAAALVLLAALDQARRSWLVSLLRHLEPVSLFSLQDIKDRLAESAIEDFRWVLPLVEKLLPIPVRELFVSEDPRSALLELVEAGLIEPVNEEATVYDWTEAGRVLADGDRQAASRLVLSQSFHLPEGEIAHDVVSLIRTPLDLFLFLMSGAEASMSTLLPGDLAALLEQIFASPLSVTVPAALSTEPDASMAAGGRQEPEIISGQTVHSATEVTRVVQKFCTTCGAQLTEGAKFCRQCGTKLST
;
A
#
# COMPACT_ATOMS: atom_id res chain seq x y z
N MET A 1 14.42 -28.89 -4.59
CA MET A 1 13.61 -27.90 -3.86
C MET A 1 13.89 -28.15 -2.39
N GLN A 2 14.89 -27.46 -1.83
CA GLN A 2 15.20 -27.56 -0.41
C GLN A 2 14.20 -26.68 0.32
N PHE A 3 13.33 -27.27 1.13
CA PHE A 3 12.45 -26.53 2.01
C PHE A 3 13.33 -25.88 3.09
N HIS A 4 13.25 -24.56 3.23
CA HIS A 4 13.79 -23.89 4.41
C HIS A 4 13.04 -24.41 5.65
N GLN A 5 13.70 -24.47 6.81
CA GLN A 5 13.13 -25.02 8.06
C GLN A 5 11.87 -24.27 8.55
N ASP A 6 11.50 -23.16 7.89
CA ASP A 6 10.42 -22.23 8.24
C ASP A 6 9.32 -22.11 7.15
N GLU A 7 9.19 -23.12 6.28
CA GLU A 7 8.09 -23.20 5.30
C GLU A 7 7.24 -24.47 5.51
N TRP A 8 5.92 -24.30 5.44
CA TRP A 8 4.93 -25.37 5.53
C TRP A 8 4.04 -25.37 4.28
N ILE A 9 3.66 -26.56 3.83
CA ILE A 9 2.53 -26.76 2.94
C ILE A 9 1.42 -27.32 3.81
N ILE A 10 0.33 -26.58 3.94
CA ILE A 10 -0.76 -26.92 4.86
C ILE A 10 -2.09 -26.83 4.14
N THR A 11 -2.92 -27.84 4.36
CA THR A 11 -4.27 -27.87 3.82
C THR A 11 -5.24 -27.09 4.70
N PHE A 12 -6.38 -26.72 4.13
CA PHE A 12 -7.46 -26.11 4.89
C PHE A 12 -7.90 -26.96 6.09
N ALA A 13 -8.08 -28.27 5.88
CA ALA A 13 -8.51 -29.19 6.94
C ALA A 13 -7.48 -29.31 8.08
N GLU A 14 -6.19 -29.28 7.76
CA GLU A 14 -5.12 -29.30 8.77
C GLU A 14 -5.07 -27.99 9.57
N MET A 15 -5.23 -26.84 8.92
CA MET A 15 -5.31 -25.55 9.62
C MET A 15 -6.46 -25.54 10.63
N ASP A 16 -7.66 -25.92 10.19
CA ASP A 16 -8.85 -25.95 11.05
C ASP A 16 -8.68 -26.90 12.24
N ALA A 17 -8.14 -28.10 12.02
CA ALA A 17 -7.89 -29.06 13.09
C ALA A 17 -6.89 -28.53 14.14
N ILE A 18 -5.87 -27.78 13.72
CA ILE A 18 -4.90 -27.17 14.64
C ILE A 18 -5.55 -26.01 15.41
N ILE A 19 -6.31 -25.15 14.73
CA ILE A 19 -7.02 -24.02 15.35
C ILE A 19 -7.99 -24.49 16.42
N GLU A 20 -8.80 -25.51 16.11
CA GLU A 20 -9.77 -26.09 17.05
C GLU A 20 -9.06 -26.72 18.25
N LYS A 21 -8.02 -27.53 18.01
CA LYS A 21 -7.28 -28.21 19.08
C LYS A 21 -6.54 -27.23 20.00
N ALA A 22 -6.00 -26.14 19.45
CA ALA A 22 -5.28 -25.11 20.21
C ALA A 22 -6.22 -24.06 20.83
N GLY A 23 -7.51 -24.06 20.48
CA GLY A 23 -8.49 -23.10 21.01
C GLY A 23 -8.24 -21.65 20.56
N LEU A 24 -7.64 -21.47 19.38
CA LEU A 24 -7.27 -20.14 18.88
C LEU A 24 -8.51 -19.30 18.55
N GLN A 25 -8.53 -18.06 19.01
CA GLN A 25 -9.62 -17.11 18.73
C GLN A 25 -9.34 -16.37 17.42
N ARG A 26 -10.36 -16.28 16.55
CA ARG A 26 -10.31 -15.49 15.32
C ARG A 26 -10.70 -14.04 15.63
N GLY A 27 -9.86 -13.09 15.25
CA GLY A 27 -10.04 -11.65 15.45
C GLY A 27 -10.78 -10.97 14.30
N SER A 28 -10.95 -9.65 14.38
CA SER A 28 -11.62 -8.87 13.31
C SER A 28 -10.79 -8.70 12.04
N LEU A 29 -9.49 -8.98 12.09
CA LEU A 29 -8.59 -9.00 10.94
C LEU A 29 -8.17 -10.43 10.54
N ASP A 30 -8.93 -11.46 10.94
CA ASP A 30 -8.65 -12.85 10.57
C ASP A 30 -8.45 -13.01 9.06
N VAL A 31 -7.37 -13.69 8.68
CA VAL A 31 -7.01 -13.95 7.28
C VAL A 31 -7.05 -15.42 6.91
N LEU A 32 -7.38 -16.30 7.86
CA LEU A 32 -7.53 -17.72 7.60
C LEU A 32 -8.81 -17.97 6.79
N PRO A 33 -8.83 -19.01 5.94
CA PRO A 33 -10.04 -19.33 5.20
C PRO A 33 -11.21 -19.60 6.18
N PRO A 34 -12.46 -19.29 5.77
CA PRO A 34 -13.62 -19.41 6.63
C PRO A 34 -13.84 -20.87 7.03
N LEU A 35 -14.17 -21.10 8.30
CA LEU A 35 -14.55 -22.43 8.81
C LEU A 35 -15.73 -22.97 8.01
N VAL A 36 -15.52 -24.05 7.26
CA VAL A 36 -16.62 -24.78 6.63
C VAL A 36 -17.24 -25.63 7.72
N THR A 37 -18.48 -25.33 8.12
CA THR A 37 -19.25 -26.21 9.01
C THR A 37 -19.38 -27.57 8.35
N ALA A 38 -18.72 -28.58 8.94
CA ALA A 38 -18.67 -29.93 8.43
C ALA A 38 -20.08 -30.51 8.25
N SER A 39 -20.59 -30.46 7.03
CA SER A 39 -21.62 -31.36 6.52
C SER A 39 -21.09 -31.96 5.22
N GLY A 40 -20.20 -32.94 5.34
CA GLY A 40 -19.96 -33.86 4.22
C GLY A 40 -18.54 -34.30 3.88
N LEU A 41 -17.50 -34.00 4.66
CA LEU A 41 -16.15 -34.52 4.37
C LEU A 41 -15.47 -35.08 5.62
N THR A 42 -15.80 -36.32 5.96
CA THR A 42 -14.92 -37.17 6.77
C THR A 42 -13.80 -37.68 5.86
N ALA A 43 -12.65 -37.01 5.85
CA ALA A 43 -11.41 -37.61 5.39
C ALA A 43 -10.70 -38.23 6.61
N PRO A 44 -10.32 -39.52 6.58
CA PRO A 44 -9.58 -40.13 7.68
C PRO A 44 -8.16 -39.56 7.71
N LEU A 45 -7.75 -39.08 8.88
CA LEU A 45 -6.34 -38.86 9.22
C LEU A 45 -5.61 -40.19 8.95
N THR A 46 -4.69 -40.17 8.00
CA THR A 46 -3.85 -41.33 7.69
C THR A 46 -2.74 -41.38 8.74
N ASP A 47 -2.97 -42.15 9.80
CA ASP A 47 -1.92 -42.60 10.71
C ASP A 47 -0.92 -43.45 9.92
N GLY A 48 0.24 -42.89 9.61
CA GLY A 48 1.29 -43.65 8.95
C GLY A 48 2.42 -42.80 8.40
N GLN A 49 3.28 -42.27 9.28
CA GLN A 49 4.71 -42.22 9.01
C GLN A 49 5.52 -42.09 10.31
N GLU A 50 6.62 -42.81 10.33
CA GLU A 50 7.41 -43.24 11.47
C GLU A 50 8.00 -42.07 12.28
N GLN A 51 7.93 -42.22 13.61
CA GLN A 51 8.47 -41.30 14.61
C GLN A 51 10.00 -41.20 14.49
N GLN A 52 10.47 -40.04 14.04
CA GLN A 52 11.83 -39.54 14.28
C GLN A 52 11.83 -38.58 15.50
N PRO A 53 12.98 -38.37 16.18
CA PRO A 53 13.01 -38.10 17.61
C PRO A 53 12.36 -36.76 18.03
N LEU A 54 11.60 -36.85 19.12
CA LEU A 54 10.55 -35.97 19.64
C LEU A 54 10.94 -34.53 20.09
N SER A 55 12.12 -34.00 19.75
CA SER A 55 12.50 -32.64 20.19
C SER A 55 12.43 -31.58 19.08
N GLU A 56 12.76 -31.93 17.84
CA GLU A 56 12.64 -31.00 16.70
C GLU A 56 11.18 -30.87 16.23
N GLY A 57 10.40 -31.95 16.30
CA GLY A 57 8.99 -31.96 15.91
C GLY A 57 8.08 -31.14 16.83
N GLU A 58 8.40 -31.04 18.12
CA GLU A 58 7.59 -30.28 19.08
C GLU A 58 7.80 -28.77 18.92
N ASN A 59 9.04 -28.32 18.74
CA ASN A 59 9.35 -26.92 18.45
C ASN A 59 8.76 -26.47 17.11
N HIS A 60 8.86 -27.30 16.07
CA HIS A 60 8.30 -27.00 14.75
C HIS A 60 6.77 -26.93 14.78
N ARG A 61 6.11 -27.78 15.57
CA ARG A 61 4.66 -27.74 15.81
C ARG A 61 4.25 -26.48 16.58
N GLN A 62 4.97 -26.12 17.65
CA GLN A 62 4.69 -24.89 18.42
C GLN A 62 4.83 -23.65 17.56
N LEU A 63 5.84 -23.61 16.67
CA LEU A 63 6.02 -22.51 15.73
C LEU A 63 4.87 -22.42 14.73
N LEU A 64 4.41 -23.55 14.19
CA LEU A 64 3.24 -23.60 13.31
C LEU A 64 1.97 -23.11 14.03
N GLU A 65 1.74 -23.54 15.28
CA GLU A 65 0.62 -23.07 16.12
C GLU A 65 0.71 -21.54 16.36
N ALA A 66 1.91 -21.01 16.61
CA ALA A 66 2.14 -19.56 16.73
C ALA A 66 1.85 -18.83 15.41
N CYS A 67 2.28 -19.36 14.26
CA CYS A 67 1.97 -18.80 12.96
C CYS A 67 0.46 -18.72 12.69
N LEU A 68 -0.27 -19.81 12.98
CA LEU A 68 -1.72 -19.84 12.84
C LEU A 68 -2.41 -18.87 13.82
N SER A 69 -1.87 -18.69 15.03
CA SER A 69 -2.35 -17.68 15.97
C SER A 69 -2.16 -16.25 15.44
N VAL A 70 -1.05 -15.96 14.75
CA VAL A 70 -0.82 -14.66 14.10
C VAL A 70 -1.83 -14.44 12.98
N LEU A 71 -2.08 -15.44 12.14
CA LEU A 71 -3.03 -15.34 11.02
C LEU A 71 -4.49 -15.25 11.51
N ALA A 72 -4.84 -15.91 12.61
CA ALA A 72 -6.19 -15.88 13.19
C ALA A 72 -6.53 -14.53 13.84
N ASN A 73 -5.56 -13.87 14.47
CA ASN A 73 -5.77 -12.60 15.15
C ASN A 73 -4.59 -11.64 14.97
N PRO A 74 -4.38 -11.13 13.75
CA PRO A 74 -3.26 -10.25 13.46
C PRO A 74 -3.51 -8.83 13.97
N LYS A 75 -2.42 -8.13 14.32
CA LYS A 75 -2.44 -6.68 14.57
C LYS A 75 -2.46 -5.87 13.29
N ARG A 76 -1.76 -6.39 12.28
CA ARG A 76 -1.66 -5.79 10.96
C ARG A 76 -1.66 -6.89 9.92
N VAL A 77 -2.39 -6.63 8.84
CA VAL A 77 -2.44 -7.48 7.66
C VAL A 77 -1.95 -6.68 6.48
N VAL A 78 -1.05 -7.25 5.69
CA VAL A 78 -0.70 -6.74 4.36
C VAL A 78 -1.10 -7.79 3.33
N ARG A 79 -2.00 -7.45 2.41
CA ARG A 79 -2.28 -8.29 1.24
C ARG A 79 -1.41 -7.81 0.10
N LEU A 80 -0.81 -8.73 -0.64
CA LEU A 80 0.11 -8.43 -1.72
C LEU A 80 -0.25 -9.26 -2.95
N HIS A 81 -0.70 -8.59 -4.00
CA HIS A 81 -0.90 -9.17 -5.33
C HIS A 81 0.08 -8.53 -6.30
N TYR A 82 0.70 -9.33 -7.16
CA TYR A 82 1.55 -8.78 -8.20
C TYR A 82 1.51 -9.60 -9.48
N THR A 83 1.80 -8.92 -10.57
CA THR A 83 2.06 -9.51 -11.87
C THR A 83 3.43 -9.13 -12.38
N VAL A 84 4.14 -10.11 -12.94
CA VAL A 84 5.36 -9.87 -13.71
C VAL A 84 5.02 -10.15 -15.16
N ALA A 85 5.10 -9.11 -15.98
CA ALA A 85 4.47 -9.04 -17.29
C ALA A 85 2.99 -9.50 -17.22
N ASP A 86 2.52 -10.21 -18.24
CA ASP A 86 1.18 -10.78 -18.31
C ASP A 86 1.15 -12.30 -18.00
N SER A 87 2.27 -12.88 -17.53
CA SER A 87 2.44 -14.34 -17.44
C SER A 87 2.36 -14.92 -16.03
N THR A 88 2.65 -14.11 -15.01
CA THR A 88 2.77 -14.58 -13.63
C THR A 88 1.86 -13.76 -12.75
N ILE A 89 1.04 -14.44 -11.95
CA ILE A 89 0.20 -13.84 -10.92
C ILE A 89 0.60 -14.49 -9.61
N SER A 90 0.85 -13.67 -8.59
CA SER A 90 1.11 -14.13 -7.24
C SER A 90 0.19 -13.40 -6.28
N ARG A 91 -0.31 -14.15 -5.30
CA ARG A 91 -1.15 -13.63 -4.22
C ARG A 91 -0.62 -14.15 -2.90
N SER A 92 -0.40 -13.23 -1.98
CA SER A 92 0.05 -13.55 -0.63
C SER A 92 -0.63 -12.64 0.38
N ILE A 93 -0.83 -13.19 1.57
CA ILE A 93 -1.28 -12.46 2.74
C ILE A 93 -0.16 -12.51 3.76
N LEU A 94 0.20 -11.37 4.29
CA LEU A 94 1.23 -11.18 5.30
C LEU A 94 0.54 -10.69 6.56
N ALA A 95 0.87 -11.28 7.70
CA ALA A 95 0.28 -10.94 8.98
C ALA A 95 1.37 -10.81 10.04
N THR A 96 1.21 -9.87 10.96
CA THR A 96 2.10 -9.74 12.12
C THR A 96 1.30 -9.46 13.40
N SER A 97 1.85 -9.88 14.54
CA SER A 97 1.26 -9.67 15.86
C SER A 97 2.33 -9.71 16.95
N ASP A 98 1.94 -9.46 18.20
CA ASP A 98 2.87 -9.55 19.35
C ASP A 98 3.34 -10.98 19.63
N VAL A 99 2.68 -11.99 19.06
CA VAL A 99 3.05 -13.40 19.24
C VAL A 99 4.42 -13.67 18.62
N LEU A 100 4.69 -13.08 17.45
CA LEU A 100 5.96 -13.18 16.73
C LEU A 100 6.46 -11.76 16.36
N PRO A 101 7.06 -11.02 17.31
CA PRO A 101 7.43 -9.63 17.09
C PRO A 101 8.54 -9.50 16.04
N GLY A 102 8.35 -8.59 15.08
CA GLY A 102 9.30 -8.35 13.99
C GLY A 102 9.32 -9.43 12.91
N ILE A 103 8.37 -10.36 12.95
CA ILE A 103 8.20 -11.42 11.96
C ILE A 103 6.84 -11.26 11.29
N TRP A 104 6.83 -11.46 9.97
CA TRP A 104 5.63 -11.59 9.17
C TRP A 104 5.37 -13.05 8.87
N VAL A 105 4.16 -13.49 9.16
CA VAL A 105 3.65 -14.79 8.73
C VAL A 105 2.99 -14.59 7.38
N SER A 106 3.54 -15.24 6.36
CA SER A 106 3.04 -15.22 5.00
C SER A 106 2.21 -16.46 4.72
N LEU A 107 0.99 -16.27 4.23
CA LEU A 107 0.13 -17.30 3.66
C LEU A 107 -0.02 -17.03 2.16
N ALA A 108 0.53 -17.90 1.33
CA ALA A 108 0.52 -17.77 -0.13
C ALA A 108 -0.25 -18.92 -0.79
N GLY A 109 -0.92 -18.61 -1.90
CA GLY A 109 -1.76 -19.54 -2.65
C GLY A 109 -3.21 -19.08 -2.74
N SER A 110 -3.84 -19.35 -3.89
CA SER A 110 -5.26 -19.05 -4.14
C SER A 110 -6.18 -20.22 -3.84
N THR A 111 -5.64 -21.43 -3.75
CA THR A 111 -6.39 -22.68 -3.56
C THR A 111 -5.60 -23.64 -2.68
N ASP A 112 -6.32 -24.50 -1.97
CA ASP A 112 -5.76 -25.61 -1.19
C ASP A 112 -4.82 -26.50 -2.05
N PRO A 113 -3.60 -26.83 -1.62
CA PRO A 113 -2.95 -26.47 -0.34
C PRO A 113 -2.27 -25.09 -0.35
N PHE A 114 -2.18 -24.48 0.83
CA PHE A 114 -1.53 -23.19 1.05
C PHE A 114 -0.06 -23.35 1.44
N ARG A 115 0.76 -22.36 1.07
CA ARG A 115 2.13 -22.24 1.58
C ARG A 115 2.16 -21.23 2.72
N LEU A 116 2.56 -21.70 3.90
CA LEU A 116 2.83 -20.85 5.06
C LEU A 116 4.35 -20.65 5.18
N SER A 117 4.82 -19.43 5.39
CA SER A 117 6.25 -19.15 5.60
C SER A 117 6.47 -17.96 6.54
N LEU A 118 7.61 -17.92 7.20
CA LEU A 118 8.05 -16.76 7.98
C LEU A 118 8.90 -15.82 7.10
N ARG A 119 8.72 -14.51 7.27
CA ARG A 119 9.46 -13.48 6.54
C ARG A 119 9.86 -12.35 7.49
N SER A 120 11.03 -11.77 7.25
CA SER A 120 11.50 -10.56 7.92
C SER A 120 11.21 -9.31 7.09
N ASP A 121 11.18 -8.13 7.73
CA ASP A 121 10.97 -6.85 7.03
C ASP A 121 11.98 -6.62 5.88
N PRO A 122 13.30 -6.90 6.03
CA PRO A 122 14.24 -6.75 4.93
C PRO A 122 13.95 -7.68 3.75
N GLU A 123 13.51 -8.92 4.00
CA GLU A 123 13.16 -9.87 2.94
C GLU A 123 11.92 -9.42 2.16
N LEU A 124 10.91 -8.90 2.84
CA LEU A 124 9.71 -8.37 2.19
C LEU A 124 10.02 -7.14 1.35
N ARG A 125 10.83 -6.21 1.87
CA ARG A 125 11.28 -5.04 1.10
C ARG A 125 12.09 -5.46 -0.12
N PHE A 126 13.03 -6.40 0.05
CA PHE A 126 13.80 -6.95 -1.06
C PHE A 126 12.90 -7.59 -2.12
N LEU A 127 11.91 -8.39 -1.72
CA LEU A 127 10.94 -9.00 -2.62
C LEU A 127 10.21 -7.94 -3.46
N VAL A 128 9.72 -6.87 -2.83
CA VAL A 128 9.01 -5.80 -3.55
C VAL A 128 9.94 -5.06 -4.50
N HIS A 129 11.18 -4.76 -4.08
CA HIS A 129 12.19 -4.15 -4.94
C HIS A 129 12.51 -5.01 -6.17
N ASP A 130 12.64 -6.33 -5.99
CA ASP A 130 12.93 -7.30 -7.05
C ASP A 130 11.77 -7.40 -8.05
N ILE A 131 10.52 -7.54 -7.56
CA ILE A 131 9.32 -7.57 -8.40
C ILE A 131 9.20 -6.32 -9.27
N LEU A 132 9.51 -5.16 -8.71
CA LEU A 132 9.42 -3.86 -9.41
C LEU A 132 10.69 -3.51 -10.19
N ALA A 133 11.71 -4.38 -10.19
CA ALA A 133 13.03 -4.12 -10.77
C ALA A 133 13.57 -2.72 -10.39
N ALA A 134 13.34 -2.29 -9.14
CA ALA A 134 13.49 -0.90 -8.71
C ALA A 134 14.94 -0.38 -8.71
N GLU A 135 15.94 -1.24 -8.92
CA GLU A 135 17.33 -0.86 -9.12
C GLU A 135 17.60 -0.25 -10.52
N THR A 136 16.70 -0.48 -11.48
CA THR A 136 16.81 0.14 -12.81
C THR A 136 16.49 1.63 -12.75
N ALA A 137 17.24 2.41 -13.53
CA ALA A 137 17.04 3.86 -13.59
C ALA A 137 15.58 4.19 -13.98
N VAL A 138 14.99 5.08 -13.20
CA VAL A 138 13.71 5.71 -13.49
C VAL A 138 13.92 7.15 -13.92
N HIS A 139 13.12 7.59 -14.87
CA HIS A 139 13.07 8.98 -15.30
C HIS A 139 12.05 9.73 -14.43
N PRO A 140 12.39 10.93 -13.93
CA PRO A 140 11.44 11.73 -13.18
C PRO A 140 10.45 12.39 -14.14
N THR A 141 9.43 11.67 -14.56
CA THR A 141 8.21 12.31 -15.06
C THR A 141 7.58 13.01 -13.87
N GLN A 142 7.56 14.35 -13.81
CA GLN A 142 7.06 15.10 -12.63
C GLN A 142 5.52 15.10 -12.57
N ILE A 143 4.92 13.92 -12.69
CA ILE A 143 3.49 13.70 -12.65
C ILE A 143 3.12 13.40 -11.20
N GLY A 144 2.34 14.28 -10.59
CA GLY A 144 1.81 14.10 -9.24
C GLY A 144 0.55 14.92 -9.04
N CYS A 145 -0.49 14.30 -8.50
CA CYS A 145 -1.75 14.96 -8.17
C CYS A 145 -2.53 14.18 -7.11
N ASP A 146 -3.37 14.93 -6.38
CA ASP A 146 -4.29 14.41 -5.39
C ASP A 146 -5.72 14.52 -5.93
N PHE A 147 -6.53 13.50 -5.66
CA PHE A 147 -7.93 13.41 -6.09
C PHE A 147 -8.68 12.39 -5.22
N SER A 148 -9.98 12.21 -5.45
CA SER A 148 -10.75 11.23 -4.69
C SER A 148 -10.39 9.78 -5.06
N THR A 149 -10.65 8.83 -4.16
CA THR A 149 -10.58 7.39 -4.47
C THR A 149 -11.46 7.03 -5.67
N ALA A 150 -12.60 7.71 -5.84
CA ALA A 150 -13.46 7.56 -7.01
C ALA A 150 -12.73 7.97 -8.31
N ALA A 151 -12.04 9.12 -8.31
CA ALA A 151 -11.22 9.57 -9.43
C ALA A 151 -10.07 8.59 -9.73
N ALA A 152 -9.41 8.05 -8.70
CA ALA A 152 -8.38 7.01 -8.85
C ALA A 152 -8.91 5.79 -9.60
N LEU A 153 -10.07 5.27 -9.18
CA LEU A 153 -10.68 4.09 -9.81
C LEU A 153 -11.13 4.37 -11.25
N VAL A 154 -11.64 5.56 -11.53
CA VAL A 154 -11.97 5.99 -12.90
C VAL A 154 -10.72 6.11 -13.77
N LEU A 155 -9.61 6.60 -13.21
CA LEU A 155 -8.33 6.65 -13.93
C LEU A 155 -7.83 5.25 -14.26
N LEU A 156 -7.86 4.31 -13.30
CA LEU A 156 -7.52 2.91 -13.55
C LEU A 156 -8.44 2.28 -14.62
N ALA A 157 -9.74 2.59 -14.59
CA ALA A 157 -10.69 2.17 -15.62
C ALA A 157 -10.34 2.75 -17.00
N ALA A 158 -9.92 4.02 -17.07
CA ALA A 158 -9.48 4.65 -18.30
C ALA A 158 -8.20 4.00 -18.84
N LEU A 159 -7.22 3.68 -17.98
CA LEU A 159 -6.01 2.96 -18.36
C LEU A 159 -6.33 1.58 -18.98
N ASP A 160 -7.22 0.82 -18.34
CA ASP A 160 -7.69 -0.45 -18.88
C ASP A 160 -8.39 -0.27 -20.23
N GLN A 161 -9.23 0.76 -20.38
CA GLN A 161 -9.86 1.06 -21.66
C GLN A 161 -8.84 1.42 -22.75
N ALA A 162 -7.84 2.24 -22.45
CA ALA A 162 -6.80 2.62 -23.39
C ALA A 162 -6.01 1.41 -23.89
N ARG A 163 -5.60 0.52 -22.95
CA ARG A 163 -4.94 -0.74 -23.30
C ARG A 163 -5.84 -1.64 -24.14
N ARG A 164 -7.12 -1.75 -23.81
CA ARG A 164 -8.09 -2.54 -24.57
C ARG A 164 -8.27 -2.02 -25.99
N SER A 165 -8.47 -0.72 -26.16
CA SER A 165 -8.61 -0.07 -27.46
C SER A 165 -7.38 -0.33 -28.33
N TRP A 166 -6.18 -0.22 -27.77
CA TRP A 166 -4.93 -0.55 -28.47
C TRP A 166 -4.88 -2.00 -28.92
N LEU A 167 -5.18 -2.97 -28.05
CA LEU A 167 -5.20 -4.40 -28.39
C LEU A 167 -6.21 -4.71 -29.50
N VAL A 168 -7.41 -4.11 -29.44
CA VAL A 168 -8.43 -4.27 -30.48
C VAL A 168 -7.99 -3.67 -31.81
N SER A 169 -7.35 -2.48 -31.79
CA SER A 169 -6.79 -1.88 -33.00
C SER A 169 -5.72 -2.76 -33.63
N LEU A 170 -4.82 -3.35 -32.83
CA LEU A 170 -3.82 -4.30 -33.34
C LEU A 170 -4.46 -5.53 -33.99
N LEU A 171 -5.44 -6.15 -33.32
CA LEU A 171 -6.15 -7.32 -33.84
C LEU A 171 -6.88 -7.03 -35.16
N ARG A 172 -7.31 -5.78 -35.36
CA ARG A 172 -8.05 -5.34 -36.55
C ARG A 172 -7.16 -4.66 -37.59
N HIS A 173 -5.85 -4.54 -37.36
CA HIS A 173 -4.91 -3.78 -38.19
C HIS A 173 -5.36 -2.33 -38.42
N LEU A 174 -5.90 -1.68 -37.38
CA LEU A 174 -6.32 -0.28 -37.37
C LEU A 174 -5.32 0.57 -36.58
N GLU A 175 -5.34 1.89 -36.82
CA GLU A 175 -4.63 2.83 -35.96
C GLU A 175 -5.24 2.81 -34.54
N PRO A 176 -4.42 2.83 -33.48
CA PRO A 176 -4.90 2.93 -32.11
C PRO A 176 -5.65 4.24 -31.89
N VAL A 177 -6.88 4.14 -31.37
CA VAL A 177 -7.67 5.29 -30.95
C VAL A 177 -7.47 5.47 -29.44
N SER A 178 -7.06 6.67 -29.02
CA SER A 178 -6.85 7.02 -27.61
C SER A 178 -8.11 7.53 -26.91
N LEU A 179 -9.18 7.78 -27.69
CA LEU A 179 -10.46 8.26 -27.19
C LEU A 179 -11.21 7.19 -26.41
N PHE A 180 -11.91 7.62 -25.37
CA PHE A 180 -12.85 6.80 -24.61
C PHE A 180 -14.07 7.62 -24.21
N SER A 181 -15.20 6.94 -24.09
CA SER A 181 -16.48 7.53 -23.73
C SER A 181 -16.82 7.30 -22.26
N LEU A 182 -17.78 8.06 -21.75
CA LEU A 182 -18.40 7.82 -20.45
C LEU A 182 -18.91 6.38 -20.32
N GLN A 183 -19.45 5.79 -21.40
CA GLN A 183 -19.95 4.42 -21.38
C GLN A 183 -18.81 3.41 -21.25
N ASP A 184 -17.68 3.63 -21.94
CA ASP A 184 -16.52 2.75 -21.83
C ASP A 184 -16.02 2.66 -20.39
N ILE A 185 -15.97 3.79 -19.68
CA ILE A 185 -15.59 3.85 -18.26
C ILE A 185 -16.58 3.06 -17.39
N LYS A 186 -17.88 3.24 -17.60
CA LYS A 186 -18.91 2.48 -16.86
C LYS A 186 -18.76 0.97 -17.08
N ASP A 187 -18.51 0.56 -18.32
CA ASP A 187 -18.31 -0.85 -18.66
C ASP A 187 -17.07 -1.41 -17.95
N ARG A 188 -15.95 -0.66 -17.93
CA ARG A 188 -14.74 -1.09 -17.21
C ARG A 188 -14.96 -1.18 -15.69
N LEU A 189 -15.64 -0.20 -15.08
CA LEU A 189 -15.97 -0.21 -13.65
C LEU A 189 -16.88 -1.39 -13.28
N ALA A 190 -17.87 -1.70 -14.12
CA ALA A 190 -18.77 -2.84 -13.93
C ALA A 190 -18.05 -4.19 -14.08
N GLU A 191 -17.05 -4.28 -14.95
CA GLU A 191 -16.23 -5.47 -15.19
C GLU A 191 -15.07 -5.63 -14.20
N SER A 192 -14.88 -4.70 -13.26
CA SER A 192 -13.75 -4.69 -12.31
C SER A 192 -13.65 -5.95 -11.44
N ALA A 193 -14.78 -6.64 -11.20
CA ALA A 193 -14.81 -7.85 -10.40
C ALA A 193 -14.28 -9.11 -11.12
N ILE A 194 -13.97 -9.06 -12.41
CA ILE A 194 -13.44 -10.21 -13.16
C ILE A 194 -12.06 -10.64 -12.62
N GLU A 195 -11.78 -11.95 -12.56
CA GLU A 195 -10.44 -12.46 -12.20
C GLU A 195 -9.46 -12.41 -13.39
N ASP A 196 -9.17 -11.22 -13.91
CA ASP A 196 -8.16 -10.99 -14.94
C ASP A 196 -7.15 -9.91 -14.50
N PHE A 197 -6.08 -10.37 -13.85
CA PHE A 197 -5.04 -9.54 -13.22
C PHE A 197 -4.06 -8.91 -14.20
N ARG A 198 -4.24 -9.14 -15.50
CA ARG A 198 -3.50 -8.42 -16.53
C ARG A 198 -3.92 -6.95 -16.56
N TRP A 199 -5.17 -6.67 -16.18
CA TRP A 199 -5.76 -5.33 -16.11
C TRP A 199 -5.55 -4.72 -14.72
N VAL A 200 -5.29 -3.42 -14.67
CA VAL A 200 -4.90 -2.77 -13.42
C VAL A 200 -6.09 -2.59 -12.48
N LEU A 201 -7.28 -2.25 -12.99
CA LEU A 201 -8.45 -2.08 -12.12
C LEU A 201 -8.89 -3.40 -11.47
N PRO A 202 -9.02 -4.52 -12.19
CA PRO A 202 -9.31 -5.81 -11.55
C PRO A 202 -8.25 -6.27 -10.55
N LEU A 203 -6.97 -5.96 -10.81
CA LEU A 203 -5.89 -6.26 -9.86
C LEU A 203 -6.06 -5.46 -8.56
N VAL A 204 -6.38 -4.17 -8.65
CA VAL A 204 -6.60 -3.28 -7.51
C VAL A 204 -7.89 -3.60 -6.76
N GLU A 205 -8.99 -3.90 -7.47
CA GLU A 205 -10.30 -4.15 -6.88
C GLU A 205 -10.29 -5.28 -5.85
N LYS A 206 -9.47 -6.32 -6.04
CA LYS A 206 -9.35 -7.44 -5.09
C LYS A 206 -8.78 -7.08 -3.74
N LEU A 207 -8.19 -5.89 -3.60
CA LEU A 207 -7.63 -5.41 -2.35
C LEU A 207 -8.46 -4.28 -1.74
N LEU A 208 -9.52 -3.81 -2.41
CA LEU A 208 -10.40 -2.79 -1.83
C LEU A 208 -11.26 -3.38 -0.72
N PRO A 209 -11.63 -2.57 0.30
CA PRO A 209 -12.50 -3.01 1.39
C PRO A 209 -13.96 -3.15 0.93
N ILE A 210 -14.35 -2.42 -0.11
CA ILE A 210 -15.69 -2.42 -0.71
C ILE A 210 -15.53 -2.67 -2.21
N PRO A 211 -16.26 -3.64 -2.80
CA PRO A 211 -16.22 -3.88 -4.24
C PRO A 211 -16.60 -2.63 -5.04
N VAL A 212 -15.91 -2.37 -6.15
CA VAL A 212 -16.13 -1.15 -6.96
C VAL A 212 -17.58 -1.01 -7.42
N ARG A 213 -18.25 -2.12 -7.74
CA ARG A 213 -19.67 -2.14 -8.15
C ARG A 213 -20.65 -1.61 -7.08
N GLU A 214 -20.22 -1.58 -5.82
CA GLU A 214 -21.00 -1.09 -4.68
C GLU A 214 -20.71 0.39 -4.37
N LEU A 215 -19.73 0.98 -5.05
CA LEU A 215 -19.39 2.39 -4.95
C LEU A 215 -20.24 3.21 -5.93
N PHE A 216 -20.65 4.41 -5.50
CA PHE A 216 -21.44 5.34 -6.33
C PHE A 216 -20.78 5.67 -7.67
N VAL A 217 -19.44 5.69 -7.72
CA VAL A 217 -18.66 5.96 -8.94
C VAL A 217 -18.97 4.95 -10.06
N SER A 218 -19.36 3.72 -9.74
CA SER A 218 -19.76 2.72 -10.73
C SER A 218 -21.09 3.07 -11.42
N GLU A 219 -21.96 3.82 -10.75
CA GLU A 219 -23.24 4.27 -11.32
C GLU A 219 -23.07 5.59 -12.11
N ASP A 220 -22.34 6.55 -11.53
CA ASP A 220 -22.07 7.85 -12.15
C ASP A 220 -20.62 8.32 -11.93
N PRO A 221 -19.71 8.08 -12.89
CA PRO A 221 -18.31 8.46 -12.77
C PRO A 221 -18.04 9.92 -13.19
N ARG A 222 -19.07 10.74 -13.44
CA ARG A 222 -18.87 12.10 -13.98
C ARG A 222 -18.10 13.03 -13.06
N SER A 223 -18.37 13.00 -11.75
CA SER A 223 -17.62 13.84 -10.80
C SER A 223 -16.15 13.46 -10.78
N ALA A 224 -15.85 12.17 -10.79
CA ALA A 224 -14.50 11.63 -10.87
C ALA A 224 -13.81 12.00 -12.20
N LEU A 225 -14.50 11.96 -13.33
CA LEU A 225 -13.96 12.42 -14.62
C LEU A 225 -13.61 13.92 -14.59
N LEU A 226 -14.43 14.76 -13.95
CA LEU A 226 -14.13 16.17 -13.79
C LEU A 226 -12.85 16.38 -12.96
N GLU A 227 -12.67 15.63 -11.87
CA GLU A 227 -11.43 15.68 -11.08
C GLU A 227 -10.20 15.31 -11.95
N LEU A 228 -10.31 14.32 -12.84
CA LEU A 228 -9.20 13.95 -13.74
C LEU A 228 -8.92 15.01 -14.82
N VAL A 229 -9.95 15.74 -15.27
CA VAL A 229 -9.79 16.90 -16.15
C VAL A 229 -9.09 18.04 -15.40
N GLU A 230 -9.50 18.33 -14.17
CA GLU A 230 -8.88 19.35 -13.32
C GLU A 230 -7.42 19.01 -12.97
N ALA A 231 -7.13 17.71 -12.77
CA ALA A 231 -5.77 17.20 -12.59
C ALA A 231 -4.93 17.21 -13.88
N GLY A 232 -5.51 17.59 -15.03
CA GLY A 232 -4.81 17.68 -16.31
C GLY A 232 -4.36 16.34 -16.87
N LEU A 233 -5.05 15.24 -16.55
CA LEU A 233 -4.74 13.89 -17.04
C LEU A 233 -5.55 13.53 -18.29
N ILE A 234 -6.76 14.08 -18.42
CA ILE A 234 -7.66 13.86 -19.54
C ILE A 234 -8.30 15.18 -19.96
N GLU A 235 -8.83 15.25 -21.17
CA GLU A 235 -9.54 16.42 -21.68
C GLU A 235 -10.81 16.02 -22.44
N PRO A 236 -11.92 16.76 -22.30
CA PRO A 236 -13.13 16.51 -23.06
C PRO A 236 -12.94 16.90 -24.52
N VAL A 237 -13.38 16.05 -25.44
CA VAL A 237 -13.29 16.30 -26.90
C VAL A 237 -14.55 17.02 -27.42
N ASN A 238 -15.64 16.97 -26.68
CA ASN A 238 -16.92 17.60 -27.02
C ASN A 238 -17.47 18.46 -25.88
N GLU A 239 -18.37 19.37 -26.22
CA GLU A 239 -19.02 20.28 -25.26
C GLU A 239 -19.84 19.54 -24.19
N GLU A 240 -20.41 18.37 -24.52
CA GLU A 240 -21.17 17.57 -23.56
C GLU A 240 -20.30 16.75 -22.58
N ALA A 241 -18.97 16.78 -22.72
CA ALA A 241 -18.02 16.00 -21.92
C ALA A 241 -18.43 14.51 -21.81
N THR A 242 -18.77 13.91 -22.95
CA THR A 242 -19.12 12.48 -23.04
C THR A 242 -18.03 11.64 -23.67
N VAL A 243 -17.08 12.29 -24.35
CA VAL A 243 -15.90 11.68 -24.97
C VAL A 243 -14.67 12.43 -24.49
N TYR A 244 -13.63 11.68 -24.11
CA TYR A 244 -12.40 12.19 -23.54
C TYR A 244 -11.20 11.69 -24.34
N ASP A 245 -10.14 12.48 -24.37
CA ASP A 245 -8.81 12.07 -24.80
C ASP A 245 -7.81 12.27 -23.66
N TRP A 246 -6.63 11.69 -23.81
CA TRP A 246 -5.53 11.85 -22.89
C TRP A 246 -4.76 13.14 -23.17
N THR A 247 -4.45 13.89 -22.11
CA THR A 247 -3.45 14.97 -22.19
C THR A 247 -2.06 14.37 -22.40
N GLU A 248 -1.03 15.20 -22.57
CA GLU A 248 0.36 14.71 -22.65
C GLU A 248 0.76 13.88 -21.41
N ALA A 249 0.45 14.37 -20.21
CA ALA A 249 0.71 13.65 -18.95
C ALA A 249 -0.09 12.34 -18.85
N GLY A 250 -1.37 12.39 -19.26
CA GLY A 250 -2.22 11.20 -19.33
C GLY A 250 -1.71 10.13 -20.29
N ARG A 251 -1.19 10.54 -21.47
CA ARG A 251 -0.62 9.61 -22.45
C ARG A 251 0.60 8.88 -21.90
N VAL A 252 1.47 9.58 -21.17
CA VAL A 252 2.63 8.97 -20.51
C VAL A 252 2.19 7.85 -19.56
N LEU A 253 1.14 8.09 -18.77
CA LEU A 253 0.56 7.07 -17.88
C LEU A 253 -0.05 5.90 -18.66
N ALA A 254 -0.89 6.20 -19.66
CA ALA A 254 -1.60 5.19 -20.45
C ALA A 254 -0.64 4.30 -21.25
N ASP A 255 0.37 4.88 -21.90
CA ASP A 255 1.40 4.12 -22.59
C ASP A 255 2.33 3.37 -21.65
N GLY A 256 2.59 3.94 -20.47
CA GLY A 256 3.36 3.34 -19.41
C GLY A 256 2.70 2.09 -18.84
N ASP A 257 1.41 2.17 -18.47
CA ASP A 257 0.64 1.01 -18.01
C ASP A 257 0.55 -0.06 -19.10
N ARG A 258 0.23 0.33 -20.35
CA ARG A 258 0.18 -0.62 -21.48
C ARG A 258 1.48 -1.42 -21.64
N GLN A 259 2.62 -0.83 -21.30
CA GLN A 259 3.96 -1.44 -21.40
C GLN A 259 4.52 -1.88 -20.05
N ALA A 260 3.69 -1.94 -19.00
CA ALA A 260 4.17 -2.23 -17.66
C ALA A 260 4.90 -3.58 -17.60
N ALA A 261 6.13 -3.54 -17.09
CA ALA A 261 6.95 -4.72 -16.85
C ALA A 261 6.45 -5.51 -15.64
N SER A 262 5.93 -4.82 -14.63
CA SER A 262 5.27 -5.44 -13.48
C SER A 262 4.26 -4.49 -12.86
N ARG A 263 3.27 -5.09 -12.19
CA ARG A 263 2.30 -4.38 -11.35
C ARG A 263 2.30 -5.02 -9.98
N LEU A 264 2.24 -4.22 -8.95
CA LEU A 264 2.17 -4.68 -7.58
C LEU A 264 1.11 -3.87 -6.86
N VAL A 265 0.12 -4.53 -6.30
CA VAL A 265 -0.87 -3.91 -5.42
C VAL A 265 -0.71 -4.51 -4.05
N LEU A 266 -0.58 -3.66 -3.07
CA LEU A 266 -0.61 -4.03 -1.67
C LEU A 266 -1.75 -3.30 -0.97
N SER A 267 -2.35 -3.94 0.02
CA SER A 267 -3.22 -3.24 0.97
C SER A 267 -2.80 -3.54 2.38
N GLN A 268 -2.99 -2.56 3.25
CA GLN A 268 -2.65 -2.66 4.65
C GLN A 268 -3.90 -2.42 5.50
N SER A 269 -4.23 -3.38 6.37
CA SER A 269 -5.30 -3.24 7.36
C SER A 269 -4.72 -3.27 8.77
N PHE A 270 -5.18 -2.36 9.64
CA PHE A 270 -4.77 -2.32 11.05
C PHE A 270 -5.83 -1.60 11.90
N HIS A 271 -5.82 -1.86 13.21
CA HIS A 271 -6.71 -1.15 14.15
C HIS A 271 -6.16 0.24 14.49
N LEU A 272 -7.05 1.23 14.46
CA LEU A 272 -6.84 2.56 15.03
C LEU A 272 -7.06 2.53 16.55
N PRO A 273 -6.52 3.50 17.32
CA PRO A 273 -6.71 3.57 18.77
C PRO A 273 -8.18 3.57 19.23
N GLU A 274 -9.08 4.04 18.38
CA GLU A 274 -10.52 4.14 18.63
C GLU A 274 -11.28 2.83 18.32
N GLY A 275 -10.59 1.79 17.85
CA GLY A 275 -11.14 0.47 17.54
C GLY A 275 -11.62 0.30 16.10
N GLU A 276 -11.65 1.38 15.31
CA GLU A 276 -11.90 1.32 13.87
C GLU A 276 -10.76 0.63 13.11
N ILE A 277 -11.04 0.14 11.91
CA ILE A 277 -10.03 -0.49 11.04
C ILE A 277 -9.65 0.52 9.95
N ALA A 278 -8.39 0.94 9.94
CA ALA A 278 -7.81 1.65 8.81
C ALA A 278 -7.47 0.65 7.70
N HIS A 279 -7.69 1.08 6.45
CA HIS A 279 -7.40 0.28 5.28
C HIS A 279 -6.89 1.16 4.14
N ASP A 280 -5.64 0.92 3.75
CA ASP A 280 -4.97 1.64 2.67
C ASP A 280 -4.68 0.68 1.51
N VAL A 281 -4.77 1.17 0.28
CA VAL A 281 -4.42 0.42 -0.93
C VAL A 281 -3.37 1.20 -1.71
N VAL A 282 -2.26 0.52 -2.01
CA VAL A 282 -1.13 1.05 -2.77
C VAL A 282 -0.98 0.23 -4.04
N SER A 283 -1.09 0.87 -5.20
CA SER A 283 -0.81 0.28 -6.51
C SER A 283 0.47 0.87 -7.08
N LEU A 284 1.38 0.00 -7.49
CA LEU A 284 2.67 0.32 -8.08
C LEU A 284 2.72 -0.27 -9.49
N ILE A 285 3.02 0.57 -10.47
CA ILE A 285 3.13 0.17 -11.88
C ILE A 285 4.54 0.48 -12.37
N ARG A 286 5.33 -0.56 -12.61
CA ARG A 286 6.66 -0.41 -13.20
C ARG A 286 6.53 -0.37 -14.71
N THR A 287 6.78 0.78 -15.32
CA THR A 287 6.90 0.93 -16.77
C THR A 287 8.36 0.73 -17.20
N PRO A 288 8.71 0.81 -18.50
CA PRO A 288 10.11 0.81 -18.90
C PRO A 288 10.91 1.99 -18.34
N LEU A 289 10.27 3.12 -18.08
CA LEU A 289 10.94 4.39 -17.74
C LEU A 289 10.58 4.92 -16.35
N ASP A 290 9.44 4.54 -15.80
CA ASP A 290 8.87 5.15 -14.59
C ASP A 290 8.39 4.09 -13.60
N LEU A 291 8.18 4.51 -12.36
CA LEU A 291 7.47 3.76 -11.34
C LEU A 291 6.31 4.63 -10.84
N PHE A 292 5.08 4.31 -11.26
CA PHE A 292 3.89 5.04 -10.82
C PHE A 292 3.38 4.45 -9.50
N LEU A 293 2.98 5.34 -8.60
CA LEU A 293 2.30 5.05 -7.35
C LEU A 293 0.88 5.60 -7.43
N PHE A 294 -0.10 4.79 -7.02
CA PHE A 294 -1.43 5.21 -6.62
C PHE A 294 -1.62 4.80 -5.16
N LEU A 295 -1.86 5.75 -4.28
CA LEU A 295 -2.23 5.51 -2.89
C LEU A 295 -3.71 5.88 -2.73
N MET A 296 -4.50 4.99 -2.15
CA MET A 296 -5.90 5.23 -1.80
C MET A 296 -6.07 4.98 -0.30
N SER A 297 -6.55 5.97 0.44
CA SER A 297 -6.83 5.91 1.87
C SER A 297 -8.21 6.50 2.13
N GLY A 298 -9.17 5.63 2.45
CA GLY A 298 -10.57 6.03 2.57
C GLY A 298 -11.12 6.68 1.29
N ALA A 299 -11.56 7.93 1.39
CA ALA A 299 -12.13 8.68 0.27
C ALA A 299 -11.09 9.46 -0.57
N GLU A 300 -9.85 9.54 -0.10
CA GLU A 300 -8.76 10.31 -0.72
C GLU A 300 -7.77 9.39 -1.43
N ALA A 301 -7.19 9.91 -2.51
CA ALA A 301 -6.17 9.24 -3.26
C ALA A 301 -5.10 10.23 -3.76
N SER A 302 -3.89 9.70 -3.94
CA SER A 302 -2.78 10.43 -4.52
C SER A 302 -2.12 9.57 -5.60
N MET A 303 -1.70 10.20 -6.68
CA MET A 303 -0.85 9.58 -7.69
C MET A 303 0.47 10.34 -7.77
N SER A 304 1.57 9.60 -7.88
CA SER A 304 2.89 10.19 -8.11
C SER A 304 3.82 9.24 -8.85
N THR A 305 4.93 9.77 -9.34
CA THR A 305 6.07 8.99 -9.80
C THR A 305 7.08 8.86 -8.67
N LEU A 306 7.58 7.64 -8.46
CA LEU A 306 8.54 7.37 -7.41
C LEU A 306 9.96 7.31 -7.97
N LEU A 307 10.88 7.95 -7.25
CA LEU A 307 12.30 7.66 -7.38
C LEU A 307 12.65 6.42 -6.54
N PRO A 308 13.80 5.76 -6.80
CA PRO A 308 14.16 4.53 -6.09
C PRO A 308 14.29 4.73 -4.57
N GLY A 309 14.70 5.92 -4.12
CA GLY A 309 14.76 6.29 -2.71
C GLY A 309 13.37 6.44 -2.07
N ASP A 310 12.38 6.91 -2.82
CA ASP A 310 11.02 7.11 -2.33
C ASP A 310 10.32 5.78 -2.09
N LEU A 311 10.55 4.79 -2.98
CA LEU A 311 10.03 3.43 -2.78
C LEU A 311 10.58 2.81 -1.49
N ALA A 312 11.88 2.94 -1.23
CA ALA A 312 12.48 2.39 -0.01
C ALA A 312 11.86 2.99 1.27
N ALA A 313 11.64 4.31 1.28
CA ALA A 313 10.99 5.01 2.39
C ALA A 313 9.52 4.58 2.56
N LEU A 314 8.78 4.42 1.46
CA LEU A 314 7.40 3.94 1.48
C LEU A 314 7.32 2.51 2.07
N LEU A 315 8.18 1.61 1.63
CA LEU A 315 8.18 0.22 2.11
C LEU A 315 8.63 0.12 3.57
N GLU A 316 9.51 1.01 4.03
CA GLU A 316 9.84 1.13 5.44
C GLU A 316 8.61 1.53 6.27
N GLN A 317 7.80 2.48 5.81
CA GLN A 317 6.57 2.85 6.50
C GLN A 317 5.53 1.72 6.55
N ILE A 318 5.39 0.96 5.46
CA ILE A 318 4.42 -0.14 5.36
C ILE A 318 4.82 -1.30 6.29
N PHE A 319 6.09 -1.72 6.24
CA PHE A 319 6.54 -2.93 6.94
C PHE A 319 7.08 -2.69 8.35
N ALA A 320 7.46 -1.46 8.72
CA ALA A 320 7.96 -1.20 10.07
C ALA A 320 6.87 -1.38 11.15
N SER A 321 7.29 -1.97 12.29
CA SER A 321 6.52 -2.06 13.53
C SER A 321 6.23 -0.66 14.14
N PRO A 322 5.12 -0.49 14.89
CA PRO A 322 4.10 0.49 14.55
C PRO A 322 4.50 1.96 14.73
N LEU A 323 4.09 2.73 13.71
CA LEU A 323 3.91 4.18 13.74
C LEU A 323 3.01 4.56 14.92
N SER A 324 3.57 5.30 15.89
CA SER A 324 2.77 6.09 16.81
C SER A 324 2.16 7.24 15.99
N VAL A 325 0.91 7.11 15.57
CA VAL A 325 0.19 8.20 14.93
C VAL A 325 -0.10 9.26 15.99
N THR A 326 0.76 10.26 16.10
CA THR A 326 0.43 11.49 16.81
C THR A 326 -0.42 12.35 15.88
N VAL A 327 -1.74 12.30 16.05
CA VAL A 327 -2.64 13.28 15.43
C VAL A 327 -2.22 14.67 15.94
N PRO A 328 -1.96 15.66 15.06
CA PRO A 328 -1.74 17.03 15.50
C PRO A 328 -3.02 17.51 16.19
N ALA A 329 -2.94 17.78 17.50
CA ALA A 329 -4.03 18.38 18.24
C ALA A 329 -4.44 19.69 17.54
N ALA A 330 -5.63 19.69 16.94
CA ALA A 330 -6.24 20.88 16.37
C ALA A 330 -6.28 21.97 17.45
N LEU A 331 -5.91 23.18 17.03
CA LEU A 331 -5.89 24.40 17.84
C LEU A 331 -7.25 24.63 18.51
N SER A 332 -7.38 24.20 19.77
CA SER A 332 -8.43 24.66 20.65
C SER A 332 -8.16 26.14 20.97
N THR A 333 -8.98 26.99 20.37
CA THR A 333 -9.09 28.40 20.73
C THR A 333 -9.74 28.48 22.11
N GLU A 334 -8.98 28.87 23.13
CA GLU A 334 -9.56 29.39 24.37
C GLU A 334 -9.66 30.92 24.28
N PRO A 335 -10.72 31.52 24.87
CA PRO A 335 -10.98 32.95 24.76
C PRO A 335 -10.16 33.77 25.75
N ASP A 336 -9.80 34.97 25.29
CA ASP A 336 -9.15 36.04 26.04
C ASP A 336 -9.80 36.34 27.39
N ALA A 337 -8.97 36.41 28.44
CA ALA A 337 -9.24 37.23 29.60
C ALA A 337 -7.96 37.78 30.26
N SER A 338 -7.89 39.12 30.23
CA SER A 338 -7.32 40.00 31.26
C SER A 338 -5.81 40.28 31.30
N MET A 339 -5.50 41.46 30.77
CA MET A 339 -4.50 42.45 31.23
C MET A 339 -4.19 42.43 32.74
N ALA A 340 -2.91 42.51 33.13
CA ALA A 340 -2.22 43.76 33.53
C ALA A 340 -0.99 43.53 34.45
N ALA A 341 0.05 44.34 34.17
CA ALA A 341 1.05 44.88 35.09
C ALA A 341 2.25 44.02 35.56
N GLY A 342 3.39 44.20 34.87
CA GLY A 342 4.49 45.03 35.37
C GLY A 342 5.55 44.37 36.28
N GLY A 343 6.79 44.31 35.80
CA GLY A 343 7.98 44.13 36.67
C GLY A 343 9.26 43.81 35.90
N ARG A 344 10.13 44.82 35.73
CA ARG A 344 11.51 44.71 35.25
C ARG A 344 12.40 44.01 36.28
N GLN A 345 13.37 43.20 35.82
CA GLN A 345 14.80 43.33 36.18
C GLN A 345 15.69 42.34 35.39
N GLU A 346 16.85 42.84 34.98
CA GLU A 346 18.02 42.15 34.42
C GLU A 346 19.23 42.64 35.29
N PRO A 347 20.44 42.05 35.19
CA PRO A 347 20.87 40.72 35.62
C PRO A 347 21.93 40.81 36.74
N GLU A 348 22.18 39.73 37.49
CA GLU A 348 23.40 39.61 38.32
C GLU A 348 24.24 38.38 37.94
N ILE A 349 25.51 38.68 37.70
CA ILE A 349 26.61 37.80 37.32
C ILE A 349 27.26 37.27 38.62
N ILE A 350 27.37 35.95 38.80
CA ILE A 350 28.41 35.36 39.66
C ILE A 350 28.97 34.09 39.00
N SER A 351 30.30 34.11 38.85
CA SER A 351 31.19 33.06 38.35
C SER A 351 31.52 32.03 39.44
N GLY A 352 31.56 30.75 39.08
CA GLY A 352 32.12 29.67 39.90
C GLY A 352 32.15 28.33 39.17
N GLN A 353 33.34 27.91 38.73
CA GLN A 353 33.61 26.63 38.07
C GLN A 353 33.60 25.46 39.06
N THR A 354 33.02 24.32 38.68
CA THR A 354 33.59 22.98 38.95
C THR A 354 33.07 21.96 37.93
N VAL A 355 34.02 21.21 37.39
CA VAL A 355 33.98 20.13 36.38
C VAL A 355 33.13 18.95 36.84
N HIS A 356 32.29 18.37 35.96
CA HIS A 356 32.07 16.92 35.82
C HIS A 356 31.34 16.58 34.50
N SER A 357 31.81 15.52 33.85
CA SER A 357 31.36 14.96 32.57
C SER A 357 29.87 14.60 32.51
N ALA A 358 29.21 14.92 31.39
CA ALA A 358 28.26 14.05 30.71
C ALA A 358 28.00 14.60 29.30
N THR A 359 28.02 13.70 28.31
CA THR A 359 27.76 13.94 26.89
C THR A 359 26.35 14.51 26.69
N GLU A 360 26.25 15.77 26.24
CA GLU A 360 24.99 16.42 25.91
C GLU A 360 24.83 16.45 24.38
N VAL A 361 24.01 15.53 23.85
CA VAL A 361 23.64 15.51 22.43
C VAL A 361 22.65 16.65 22.22
N THR A 362 23.15 17.80 21.75
CA THR A 362 22.29 18.90 21.33
C THR A 362 21.49 18.44 20.11
N ARG A 363 20.18 18.20 20.28
CA ARG A 363 19.25 18.00 19.17
C ARG A 363 19.20 19.28 18.36
N VAL A 364 19.93 19.31 17.25
CA VAL A 364 19.82 20.37 16.25
C VAL A 364 18.44 20.25 15.63
N VAL A 365 17.55 21.21 15.93
CA VAL A 365 16.24 21.32 15.27
C VAL A 365 16.51 21.74 13.83
N GLN A 366 16.55 20.76 12.93
CA GLN A 366 16.70 20.95 11.50
C GLN A 366 15.51 21.76 10.98
N LYS A 367 15.76 22.94 10.41
CA LYS A 367 14.72 23.76 9.78
C LYS A 367 14.56 23.33 8.32
N PHE A 368 13.33 23.31 7.81
CA PHE A 368 13.03 22.99 6.41
C PHE A 368 12.40 24.19 5.70
N CYS A 369 12.58 24.28 4.39
CA CYS A 369 12.00 25.33 3.57
C CYS A 369 10.48 25.14 3.48
N THR A 370 9.72 26.15 3.86
CA THR A 370 8.25 26.13 3.82
C THR A 370 7.66 26.10 2.41
N THR A 371 8.48 26.36 1.38
CA THR A 371 8.01 26.38 -0.02
C THR A 371 8.34 25.10 -0.78
N CYS A 372 9.47 24.44 -0.50
CA CYS A 372 9.90 23.25 -1.27
C CYS A 372 10.35 22.07 -0.42
N GLY A 373 10.25 22.17 0.92
CA GLY A 373 10.62 21.09 1.83
C GLY A 373 12.13 20.85 1.99
N ALA A 374 13.00 21.53 1.22
CA ALA A 374 14.44 21.32 1.31
C ALA A 374 15.00 21.69 2.70
N GLN A 375 15.92 20.88 3.20
CA GLN A 375 16.60 21.11 4.48
C GLN A 375 17.42 22.40 4.45
N LEU A 376 17.24 23.26 5.45
CA LEU A 376 17.92 24.54 5.57
C LEU A 376 19.12 24.41 6.50
N THR A 377 20.23 25.00 6.06
CA THR A 377 21.41 25.16 6.91
C THR A 377 21.16 26.25 7.96
N GLU A 378 21.72 26.10 9.15
CA GLU A 378 21.56 27.09 10.23
C GLU A 378 22.00 28.49 9.75
N GLY A 379 21.10 29.48 9.91
CA GLY A 379 21.32 30.85 9.49
C GLY A 379 21.10 31.16 7.99
N ALA A 380 20.56 30.23 7.20
CA ALA A 380 20.23 30.49 5.80
C ALA A 380 19.17 31.60 5.67
N LYS A 381 19.48 32.64 4.87
CA LYS A 381 18.55 33.75 4.54
C LYS A 381 17.67 33.45 3.32
N PHE A 382 18.06 32.46 2.52
CA PHE A 382 17.37 32.04 1.29
C PHE A 382 17.50 30.53 1.15
N CYS A 383 16.49 29.87 0.59
CA CYS A 383 16.58 28.46 0.24
C CYS A 383 17.52 28.26 -0.96
N ARG A 384 18.49 27.35 -0.84
CA ARG A 384 19.43 27.04 -1.93
C ARG A 384 18.79 26.24 -3.07
N GLN A 385 17.64 25.62 -2.83
CA GLN A 385 16.96 24.77 -3.80
C GLN A 385 15.94 25.55 -4.65
N CYS A 386 15.07 26.35 -4.02
CA CYS A 386 14.03 27.10 -4.74
C CYS A 386 14.26 28.62 -4.79
N GLY A 387 15.27 29.15 -4.09
CA GLY A 387 15.58 30.59 -4.07
C GLY A 387 14.67 31.44 -3.17
N THR A 388 13.64 30.86 -2.54
CA THR A 388 12.72 31.62 -1.67
C THR A 388 13.46 32.25 -0.49
N LYS A 389 13.20 33.55 -0.26
CA LYS A 389 13.71 34.29 0.90
C LYS A 389 13.04 33.80 2.17
N LEU A 390 13.84 33.43 3.15
CA LEU A 390 13.38 32.98 4.46
C LEU A 390 13.19 34.22 5.32
N SER A 391 11.94 34.50 5.70
CA SER A 391 11.62 35.55 6.67
C SER A 391 12.11 35.10 8.06
N THR A 392 13.04 35.88 8.62
CA THR A 392 13.64 35.67 9.95
C THR A 392 12.59 35.59 11.05
#